data_AF-U1WQD8-F1
#
_entry.id   AF-U1WQD8-F1
#
_cell.length_a   1.000
_cell.length_b   1.000
_cell.length_c   1.000
_cell.angle_alpha   90.00
_cell.angle_beta   90.00
_cell.angle_gamma   90.00
#
_symmetry.space_group_name_H-M   'P 1'
#
loop_
_entity.id
_entity.type
_entity.pdbx_description
1 polymer ?
#
loop_
_entity_poly.entity_id
_entity_poly.type
_entity_poly.pdbx_seq_one_letter_code
_entity_poly.pdbx_strand_id
1 'polypeptide(L)' 'MEDQAIAVLALHLLQNCLVLINTLMIQEVLLEQNKSLLQKLVREDFRNLTPLIYAHVNPYETFELNMKERLAIQRTS' A
#
# COMPACT_ATOMS: atom_id res chain seq x y z
N MET A 1 24.83 -9.22 -16.60
CA MET A 1 24.96 -8.02 -15.73
C MET A 1 23.79 -7.07 -15.93
N GLU A 2 23.41 -6.73 -17.16
CA GLU A 2 22.26 -5.85 -17.44
C GLU A 2 20.93 -6.42 -16.91
N ASP A 3 20.64 -7.71 -17.13
CA ASP A 3 19.41 -8.35 -16.62
C ASP A 3 19.27 -8.29 -15.10
N GLN A 4 20.39 -8.40 -14.37
CA GLN A 4 20.40 -8.27 -12.91
C GLN A 4 20.09 -6.84 -12.47
N ALA A 5 20.63 -5.84 -13.19
CA ALA A 5 20.34 -4.43 -12.91
C ALA A 5 18.86 -4.11 -13.16
N ILE A 6 18.28 -4.62 -14.25
CA ILE A 6 16.86 -4.47 -14.58
C ILE A 6 15.99 -5.13 -13.51
N ALA A 7 16.33 -6.35 -13.07
CA ALA A 7 15.59 -7.06 -12.02
C ALA A 7 15.59 -6.28 -10.69
N VAL A 8 16.74 -5.72 -10.29
CA VAL A 8 16.84 -4.90 -9.08
C VAL A 8 16.01 -3.62 -9.19
N LEU A 9 16.06 -2.94 -10.34
CA LEU A 9 15.24 -1.74 -10.59
C LEU A 9 13.73 -2.06 -10.58
N ALA A 10 13.32 -3.16 -11.21
CA ALA A 10 11.94 -3.62 -11.21
C ALA A 10 11.45 -3.95 -9.79
N LEU A 11 12.30 -4.59 -8.98
CA LEU A 11 11.99 -4.89 -7.58
C LEU A 11 11.85 -3.61 -6.75
N HIS A 12 12.73 -2.63 -6.94
CA HIS A 12 12.62 -1.33 -6.28
C HIS A 12 11.36 -0.57 -6.69
N LEU A 13 11.00 -0.62 -7.98
CA LEU A 13 9.75 -0.04 -8.45
C LEU A 13 8.55 -0.72 -7.79
N LEU A 14 8.52 -2.05 -7.75
CA LEU A 14 7.46 -2.80 -7.09
C LEU A 14 7.38 -2.47 -5.60
N GLN A 15 8.52 -2.39 -4.92
CA GLN A 15 8.59 -2.01 -3.51
C GLN A 15 8.00 -0.60 -3.29
N ASN A 16 8.32 0.36 -4.16
CA ASN A 16 7.76 1.72 -4.09
C ASN A 16 6.25 1.73 -4.36
N CYS A 17 5.77 0.95 -5.32
CA CYS A 17 4.34 0.81 -5.58
C CYS A 17 3.59 0.23 -4.37
N LEU A 18 4.14 -0.81 -3.73
CA LEU A 18 3.55 -1.37 -2.51
C LEU A 18 3.50 -0.35 -1.37
N VAL A 19 4.60 0.38 -1.15
CA VAL A 19 4.64 1.46 -0.14
C VAL A 19 3.58 2.52 -0.41
N LEU A 20 3.39 2.91 -1.67
CA LEU A 20 2.37 3.90 -2.06
C LEU A 20 0.96 3.38 -1.76
N ILE A 21 0.61 2.18 -2.23
CA ILE A 21 -0.72 1.60 -2.00
C ILE A 21 -1.01 1.45 -0.51
N ASN A 22 -0.05 0.94 0.26
CA ASN A 22 -0.20 0.79 1.71
C ASN A 22 -0.40 2.13 2.42
N THR A 23 0.29 3.17 1.98
CA THR A 23 0.11 4.53 2.51
C THR A 23 -1.31 5.04 2.22
N LEU A 24 -1.81 4.85 0.99
CA LEU A 24 -3.16 5.27 0.61
C LEU A 24 -4.24 4.49 1.39
N MET A 25 -4.06 3.19 1.61
CA MET A 25 -4.98 2.39 2.42
C MET A 25 -5.02 2.86 3.88
N ILE A 26 -3.86 3.15 4.48
CA ILE A 26 -3.78 3.68 5.85
C ILE A 26 -4.50 5.04 5.93
N GLN A 27 -4.27 5.92 4.94
CA GLN A 27 -4.97 7.20 4.85
C GLN A 27 -6.49 7.01 4.73
N GLU A 28 -6.95 6.11 3.88
CA GLU A 28 -8.38 5.84 3.72
C GLU A 28 -9.04 5.37 5.02
N VAL A 29 -8.41 4.42 5.72
CA VAL A 29 -8.94 3.89 7.00
C VAL A 29 -8.93 4.97 8.09
N LEU A 30 -7.81 5.70 8.27
CA LEU A 30 -7.66 6.65 9.37
C LEU A 30 -8.35 7.99 9.12
N LEU A 31 -8.35 8.47 7.87
CA LEU A 31 -8.82 9.80 7.52
C LEU A 31 -10.24 9.80 6.96
N GLU A 32 -10.70 8.77 6.26
CA GLU A 32 -12.02 8.80 5.61
C GLU A 32 -13.03 7.88 6.29
N GLN A 33 -12.66 6.61 6.52
CA GLN A 33 -13.60 5.61 7.04
C GLN A 33 -13.78 5.68 8.56
N ASN A 34 -12.71 5.98 9.32
CA ASN A 34 -12.77 5.92 10.78
C ASN A 34 -11.95 7.04 11.45
N LYS A 35 -12.36 8.29 11.23
CA LYS A 35 -11.77 9.49 11.89
C LYS A 35 -11.72 9.39 13.42
N SER A 36 -12.62 8.63 14.05
CA SER A 36 -12.60 8.41 15.51
C SER A 36 -11.39 7.60 15.96
N LEU A 37 -10.84 6.74 15.10
CA LEU A 37 -9.63 5.98 15.37
C LEU A 37 -8.40 6.89 15.37
N LEU A 38 -8.32 7.83 14.42
CA LEU A 38 -7.26 8.84 14.39
C LEU A 38 -7.18 9.64 15.71
N GLN A 39 -8.34 9.97 16.30
CA GLN A 39 -8.40 10.68 17.59
C GLN A 39 -7.94 9.84 18.79
N LYS A 40 -7.88 8.51 18.65
CA LYS A 40 -7.42 7.59 19.69
C LYS A 40 -5.91 7.30 19.61
N LEU A 41 -5.27 7.58 18.47
CA LEU A 41 -3.85 7.35 18.29
C LEU A 41 -3.03 8.32 19.14
N VAL A 42 -2.08 7.78 19.90
CA VAL A 42 -1.08 8.58 20.61
C VAL A 42 0.21 8.66 19.80
N ARG A 43 1.12 9.55 20.22
CA ARG A 43 2.41 9.77 19.54
C ARG A 43 3.18 8.48 19.26
N GLU A 44 3.07 7.49 20.15
CA GLU A 44 3.75 6.20 19.99
C GLU A 44 3.18 5.37 18.85
N ASP A 45 1.86 5.37 18.67
CA ASP A 45 1.20 4.65 17.58
C ASP A 45 1.60 5.21 16.21
N PHE A 46 1.72 6.54 16.11
CA PHE A 46 2.19 7.19 14.87
C PHE A 46 3.63 6.80 14.51
N ARG A 47 4.49 6.47 15.48
CA ARG A 47 5.85 5.97 15.21
C ARG A 47 5.84 4.52 14.73
N ASN A 48 4.79 3.77 15.07
CA ASN A 48 4.62 2.38 14.67
C ASN A 48 3.88 2.24 13.33
N LEU A 49 3.29 3.32 12.79
CA LEU A 49 2.71 3.30 11.45
C LEU A 49 3.79 3.05 10.42
N THR A 50 3.60 2.00 9.64
CA THR A 50 4.54 1.62 8.57
C THR A 50 3.77 1.20 7.33
N PRO A 51 4.17 1.66 6.14
CA PRO A 51 3.62 1.20 4.88
C PRO A 51 4.17 -0.17 4.46
N LEU A 52 4.93 -0.86 5.30
CA LEU A 52 5.53 -2.17 5.00
C LEU A 52 4.67 -3.35 5.47
N ILE A 53 3.35 -3.20 5.44
CA ILE A 53 2.41 -4.29 5.72
C ILE A 53 2.22 -5.16 4.48
N TYR A 54 2.36 -6.48 4.62
CA TYR A 54 2.27 -7.43 3.50
C TYR A 54 1.25 -8.55 3.72
N ALA A 55 0.52 -8.54 4.84
CA ALA A 55 -0.46 -9.58 5.16
C ALA A 55 -1.65 -9.66 4.16
N HIS A 56 -1.92 -8.60 3.40
CA HIS A 56 -2.96 -8.57 2.37
C HIS A 56 -2.45 -8.95 0.98
N VAL A 57 -1.17 -9.27 0.84
CA VAL A 57 -0.54 -9.67 -0.43
C VAL A 57 -0.43 -11.19 -0.46
N ASN A 58 -1.07 -11.83 -1.45
CA ASN A 58 -0.89 -13.25 -1.73
C ASN A 58 0.13 -13.42 -2.88
N PRO A 59 1.38 -13.83 -2.62
CA PRO A 59 2.43 -13.89 -3.65
C PRO A 59 2.28 -15.08 -4.61
N TYR A 60 1.38 -16.03 -4.32
CA TYR A 60 1.22 -17.27 -5.07
C TYR A 60 -0.06 -17.33 -5.90
N GLU A 61 -0.87 -16.27 -5.85
CA GLU A 61 -2.12 -16.21 -6.61
C GLU A 61 -1.86 -15.64 -8.01
N THR A 62 -2.51 -16.24 -9.01
CA THR A 62 -2.43 -15.74 -10.38
C THR A 62 -3.17 -14.40 -10.45
N PHE A 63 -2.44 -13.32 -10.70
CA PHE A 63 -3.02 -12.00 -10.89
C PHE A 63 -3.36 -11.79 -12.37
N GLU A 64 -4.65 -11.79 -12.71
CA GLU A 64 -5.11 -11.37 -14.03
C GLU A 64 -5.12 -9.84 -14.12
N LEU A 65 -4.12 -9.28 -14.80
CA LEU A 65 -3.99 -7.83 -14.95
C LEU A 65 -5.09 -7.26 -15.84
N ASN A 66 -6.08 -6.61 -15.23
CA ASN A 66 -7.06 -5.80 -15.93
C ASN A 66 -6.67 -4.30 -15.90
N MET A 67 -6.12 -3.79 -17.00
CA MET A 67 -5.70 -2.38 -17.12
C MET A 67 -6.85 -1.36 -17.06
N LYS A 68 -8.11 -1.81 -17.20
CA LYS A 68 -9.30 -0.96 -17.07
C LYS A 68 -9.80 -0.88 -15.63
N GLU A 69 -9.39 -1.80 -14.79
CA GLU A 69 -9.74 -1.79 -13.38
C GLU A 69 -8.88 -0.76 -12.64
N ARG A 70 -9.46 -0.14 -11.62
CA ARG A 70 -8.75 0.76 -10.71
C ARG A 70 -8.97 0.22 -9.31
N LEU A 71 -7.91 0.28 -8.50
CA LEU A 71 -8.04 0.02 -7.07
C LEU A 71 -9.08 1.00 -6.53
N ALA A 72 -10.06 0.49 -5.80
CA ALA A 72 -11.14 1.29 -5.20
C ALA A 72 -10.66 2.04 -3.95
N ILE A 73 -9.48 2.66 -4.03
CA ILE A 73 -8.86 3.44 -2.97
C ILE A 73 -9.23 4.90 -3.27
N GLN A 74 -10.13 5.45 -2.47
CA GLN A 74 -10.92 6.69 -2.68
C GLN A 74 -12.18 6.55 -3.55
N ARG A 75 -13.34 6.32 -2.89
CA ARG A 75 -14.64 6.79 -3.39
C ARG A 75 -14.96 8.11 -2.71
N THR A 76 -14.62 9.23 -3.34
CA THR A 76 -15.19 10.52 -2.98
C THR A 76 -16.70 10.42 -3.19
N SER A 77 -17.48 10.52 -2.10
CA SER A 77 -18.92 10.77 -2.18
C SER A 77 -19.18 12.26 -2.37
#